data_AF-Q0C8G3-F1
#
_entry.id   AF-Q0C8G3-F1
#
_cell.length_a   1.000
_cell.length_b   1.000
_cell.length_c   1.000
_cell.angle_alpha   90.00
_cell.angle_beta   90.00
_cell.angle_gamma   90.00
#
_symmetry.space_group_name_H-M   'P 1'
#
loop_
_entity.id
_entity.type
_entity.pdbx_description
1 polymer ?
#
loop_
_entity_poly.entity_id
_entity_poly.type
_entity_poly.pdbx_seq_one_letter_code
_entity_poly.pdbx_strand_id
1 'polypeptide(L)'
;MDDRTAVLSGRPVIIKALEISSPSLQTPIKFDTTSTAVGNVINKGQTIKEGAEYTLSITFEVDQQVNGLTFRQTVKHAGLTVSDIEKTVGDYPPLPNGAVYTVAVYSETAPSGILARSGHYTALCKVTGENCGVVGDFQWTYKIGKDWSE
;
A
#
# COMPACT_ATOMS: atom_id res chain seq x y z
N MET A 1 -7.82 13.79 -29.21
CA MET A 1 -6.54 14.12 -28.55
C MET A 1 -6.90 14.28 -27.09
N ASP A 2 -6.84 13.18 -26.36
CA ASP A 2 -7.39 13.07 -25.01
C ASP A 2 -6.51 13.78 -23.98
N ASP A 3 -7.11 14.79 -23.37
CA ASP A 3 -6.59 15.66 -22.31
C ASP A 3 -6.60 14.94 -20.95
N ARG A 4 -5.95 13.76 -20.89
CA ARG A 4 -5.79 12.98 -19.64
C ARG A 4 -4.34 12.78 -19.22
N THR A 5 -3.40 13.24 -20.03
CA THR A 5 -1.95 13.07 -19.77
C THR A 5 -1.32 14.25 -19.02
N ALA A 6 -2.05 15.35 -18.82
CA ALA A 6 -1.48 16.62 -18.36
C ALA A 6 -1.40 16.84 -16.83
N VAL A 7 -1.83 15.88 -16.01
CA VAL A 7 -1.83 16.03 -14.52
C VAL A 7 -0.69 15.24 -13.83
N LEU A 8 0.14 14.52 -14.59
CA LEU A 8 1.21 13.69 -14.04
C LEU A 8 2.61 14.28 -14.19
N SER A 9 2.82 15.28 -15.05
CA SER A 9 4.13 15.91 -15.22
C SER A 9 4.50 16.75 -14.01
N GLY A 10 5.40 16.26 -13.16
CA GLY A 10 6.03 17.03 -12.08
C GLY A 10 5.97 16.43 -10.67
N ARG A 11 5.45 15.21 -10.48
CA ARG A 11 5.56 14.53 -9.17
C ARG A 11 6.88 13.76 -9.11
N PRO A 12 7.71 13.95 -8.07
CA PRO A 12 9.01 13.26 -7.96
C PRO A 12 8.86 11.73 -7.83
N VAL A 13 7.71 11.27 -7.31
CA VAL A 13 7.35 9.86 -7.17
C VAL A 13 5.88 9.66 -7.51
N ILE A 14 5.59 8.55 -8.19
CA ILE A 14 4.22 8.10 -8.44
C ILE A 14 4.09 6.68 -7.87
N ILE A 15 3.29 6.52 -6.82
CA ILE A 15 2.94 5.18 -6.32
C ILE A 15 2.02 4.52 -7.35
N LYS A 16 2.44 3.37 -7.89
CA LYS A 16 1.73 2.63 -8.93
C LYS A 16 0.87 1.51 -8.36
N ALA A 17 1.34 0.83 -7.32
CA ALA A 17 0.57 -0.23 -6.70
C ALA A 17 0.92 -0.48 -5.23
N LEU A 18 -0.07 -1.01 -4.50
CA LEU A 18 0.11 -1.76 -3.26
C LEU A 18 -0.12 -3.25 -3.57
N GLU A 19 0.71 -4.14 -3.05
CA GLU A 19 0.57 -5.58 -3.26
C GLU A 19 0.65 -6.35 -1.94
N ILE A 20 -0.25 -7.32 -1.77
CA ILE A 20 -0.21 -8.33 -0.70
C ILE A 20 0.30 -9.63 -1.31
N SER A 21 1.38 -10.17 -0.76
CA SER A 21 1.85 -11.53 -1.07
C SER A 21 1.89 -12.38 0.20
N SER A 22 1.66 -13.69 0.06
CA SER A 22 1.78 -14.66 1.15
C SER A 22 2.23 -16.00 0.58
N PRO A 23 3.03 -16.80 1.31
CA PRO A 23 3.30 -18.19 0.92
C PRO A 23 2.03 -19.02 0.75
N SER A 24 0.93 -18.63 1.41
CA SER A 24 -0.37 -19.31 1.34
C SER A 24 -1.34 -18.70 0.32
N LEU A 25 -0.90 -17.71 -0.46
CA LEU A 25 -1.69 -17.00 -1.46
C LEU A 25 -1.09 -17.26 -2.85
N GLN A 26 -1.84 -17.92 -3.72
CA GLN A 26 -1.33 -18.33 -5.04
C GLN A 26 -1.04 -17.14 -5.97
N THR A 27 -1.91 -16.14 -5.96
CA THR A 27 -1.77 -14.93 -6.77
C THR A 27 -1.75 -13.71 -5.86
N PRO A 28 -0.69 -12.89 -5.86
CA PRO A 28 -0.65 -11.67 -5.06
C PRO A 28 -1.83 -10.76 -5.34
N ILE A 29 -2.43 -10.20 -4.27
CA ILE A 29 -3.52 -9.24 -4.42
C ILE A 29 -2.89 -7.88 -4.71
N LYS A 30 -3.15 -7.35 -5.90
CA LYS A 30 -2.60 -6.07 -6.36
C LYS A 30 -3.67 -4.99 -6.42
N PHE A 31 -3.37 -3.85 -5.83
CA PHE A 31 -4.17 -2.64 -5.87
C PHE A 31 -3.45 -1.61 -6.72
N ASP A 32 -4.09 -1.20 -7.83
CA ASP A 32 -3.62 -0.08 -8.62
C ASP A 32 -3.88 1.24 -7.87
N THR A 33 -2.84 2.05 -7.71
CA THR A 33 -2.87 3.35 -7.04
C THR A 33 -2.64 4.53 -8.00
N THR A 34 -2.55 4.27 -9.30
CA THR A 34 -2.30 5.31 -10.33
C THR A 34 -3.52 6.18 -10.61
N SER A 35 -4.72 5.60 -10.47
CA SER A 35 -6.00 6.31 -10.65
C SER A 35 -6.42 7.11 -9.42
N THR A 36 -5.77 6.88 -8.27
CA THR A 36 -6.05 7.60 -7.04
C THR A 36 -5.22 8.88 -7.00
N ALA A 37 -5.88 10.02 -7.19
CA ALA A 37 -5.40 11.27 -6.63
C ALA A 37 -5.12 11.08 -5.13
N VAL A 38 -4.17 11.85 -4.59
CA VAL A 38 -3.90 11.93 -3.15
C VAL A 38 -5.23 12.02 -2.39
N GLY A 39 -5.51 11.04 -1.52
CA GLY A 39 -6.71 11.02 -0.67
C GLY A 39 -7.86 10.07 -1.07
N ASN A 40 -7.72 9.20 -2.07
CA ASN A 40 -8.80 8.26 -2.43
C ASN A 40 -8.67 6.84 -1.83
N VAL A 41 -9.83 6.25 -1.54
CA VAL A 41 -10.01 4.92 -0.91
C VAL A 41 -9.87 3.81 -1.96
N ILE A 42 -8.94 2.89 -1.75
CA ILE A 42 -8.87 1.59 -2.41
C ILE A 42 -9.88 0.67 -1.72
N ASN A 43 -11.16 0.80 -2.06
CA ASN A 43 -12.22 -0.02 -1.49
C ASN A 43 -12.35 -1.31 -2.31
N LYS A 44 -11.87 -2.45 -1.78
CA LYS A 44 -11.95 -3.72 -2.50
C LYS A 44 -12.47 -4.91 -1.70
N GLY A 45 -12.87 -4.74 -0.43
CA GLY A 45 -13.50 -5.81 0.36
C GLY A 45 -12.69 -7.12 0.42
N GLN A 46 -11.37 -7.04 0.30
CA GLN A 46 -10.49 -8.20 0.20
C GLN A 46 -10.48 -8.97 1.53
N THR A 47 -10.27 -10.28 1.44
CA THR A 47 -10.18 -11.14 2.62
C THR A 47 -8.73 -11.52 2.85
N ILE A 48 -8.18 -11.15 4.00
CA ILE A 48 -6.90 -11.66 4.48
C ILE A 48 -7.18 -12.94 5.27
N LYS A 49 -6.46 -14.02 4.93
CA LYS A 49 -6.57 -15.29 5.65
C LYS A 49 -6.04 -15.15 7.07
N GLU A 50 -6.84 -15.54 8.05
CA GLU A 50 -6.46 -15.51 9.46
C GLU A 50 -5.23 -16.40 9.72
N GLY A 51 -4.31 -15.92 10.57
CA GLY A 51 -3.08 -16.63 10.88
C GLY A 51 -2.08 -16.75 9.72
N ALA A 52 -2.36 -16.18 8.55
CA ALA A 52 -1.42 -16.20 7.45
C ALA A 52 -0.32 -15.14 7.65
N GLU A 53 0.91 -15.53 7.34
CA GLU A 53 1.99 -14.58 7.13
C GLU A 53 1.81 -13.91 5.78
N TYR A 54 1.91 -12.59 5.73
CA TYR A 54 1.87 -11.83 4.50
C TYR A 54 2.86 -10.68 4.51
N THR A 55 3.21 -10.24 3.31
CA THR A 55 4.10 -9.10 3.07
C THR A 55 3.33 -8.07 2.26
N LEU A 56 3.36 -6.82 2.72
CA LEU A 56 2.99 -5.69 1.89
C LEU A 56 4.20 -5.16 1.14
N SER A 57 3.97 -4.87 -0.14
CA SER A 57 4.94 -4.21 -1.01
C SER A 57 4.31 -3.00 -1.68
N ILE A 58 5.10 -1.96 -1.91
CA ILE A 58 4.72 -0.83 -2.77
C ILE A 58 5.53 -0.87 -4.05
N THR A 59 4.88 -0.58 -5.18
CA THR A 59 5.51 -0.37 -6.47
C THR A 59 5.38 1.09 -6.85
N PHE A 60 6.48 1.73 -7.26
CA PHE A 60 6.49 3.16 -7.57
C PHE A 60 7.49 3.51 -8.67
N GLU A 61 7.21 4.60 -9.36
CA GLU A 61 8.03 5.24 -10.38
C GLU A 61 8.70 6.48 -9.78
N VAL A 62 9.96 6.73 -10.15
CA VAL A 62 10.77 7.84 -9.62
C VAL A 62 11.28 8.68 -10.77
N ASP A 63 10.84 9.94 -10.82
CA ASP A 63 11.25 10.93 -11.83
C ASP A 63 12.39 11.82 -11.33
N GLN A 64 12.46 12.03 -10.02
CA GLN A 64 13.50 12.82 -9.35
C GLN A 64 14.02 12.06 -8.14
N GLN A 65 15.31 12.21 -7.82
CA GLN A 65 15.94 11.56 -6.65
C GLN A 65 15.07 11.72 -5.39
N VAL A 66 14.82 10.62 -4.68
CA VAL A 66 14.10 10.60 -3.41
C VAL A 66 15.01 10.10 -2.32
N ASN A 67 15.04 10.84 -1.21
CA ASN A 67 15.77 10.44 -0.02
C ASN A 67 14.77 10.11 1.11
N GLY A 68 15.10 9.09 1.90
CA GLY A 68 14.35 8.69 3.09
C GLY A 68 12.89 8.35 2.80
N LEU A 69 12.60 7.67 1.69
CA LEU A 69 11.24 7.24 1.38
C LEU A 69 10.74 6.35 2.53
N THR A 70 9.63 6.75 3.13
CA THR A 70 9.07 6.17 4.34
C THR A 70 7.62 5.79 4.10
N PHE A 71 7.27 4.56 4.45
CA PHE A 71 5.92 4.04 4.42
C PHE A 71 5.39 3.95 5.86
N ARG A 72 4.24 4.58 6.10
CA ARG A 72 3.49 4.44 7.35
C ARG A 72 2.14 3.80 7.07
N GLN A 73 1.72 2.90 7.94
CA GLN A 73 0.37 2.38 7.96
C GLN A 73 -0.21 2.34 9.36
N THR A 74 -1.40 2.93 9.51
CA THR A 74 -2.22 2.79 10.71
C THR A 74 -3.44 1.95 10.38
N VAL A 75 -3.64 0.83 11.09
CA VAL A 75 -4.79 -0.06 10.92
C VAL A 75 -5.80 0.19 12.03
N LYS A 76 -7.05 0.40 11.65
CA LYS A 76 -8.20 0.52 12.55
C LYS A 76 -9.16 -0.64 12.40
N HIS A 77 -9.72 -1.09 13.52
CA HIS A 77 -10.76 -2.10 13.60
C HIS A 77 -11.83 -1.62 14.59
N ALA A 78 -13.09 -1.58 14.17
CA ALA A 78 -14.19 -1.02 14.95
C ALA A 78 -13.91 0.39 15.51
N GLY A 79 -13.19 1.22 14.75
CA GLY A 79 -12.80 2.58 15.15
C GLY A 79 -11.57 2.67 16.06
N LEU A 80 -11.07 1.56 16.58
CA LEU A 80 -9.88 1.50 17.43
C LEU A 80 -8.63 1.23 16.58
N THR A 81 -7.53 1.93 16.85
CA THR A 81 -6.23 1.61 16.25
C THR A 81 -5.72 0.29 16.82
N VAL A 82 -5.46 -0.67 15.94
CA VAL A 82 -4.96 -2.01 16.29
C VAL A 82 -3.54 -2.28 15.81
N SER A 83 -3.03 -1.45 14.90
CA SER A 83 -1.63 -1.46 14.45
C SER A 83 -1.24 -0.07 13.96
N ASP A 84 -0.02 0.37 14.24
CA ASP A 84 0.59 1.57 13.65
C ASP A 84 2.06 1.25 13.40
N ILE A 85 2.46 1.29 12.14
CA ILE A 85 3.81 0.93 11.70
C ILE A 85 4.37 2.04 10.82
N GLU A 86 5.67 2.27 10.93
CA GLU A 86 6.41 3.23 10.11
C GLU A 86 7.76 2.63 9.76
N LYS A 87 8.12 2.63 8.48
CA LYS A 87 9.40 2.10 7.99
C LYS A 87 9.94 2.97 6.88
N THR A 88 11.15 3.50 7.09
CA THR A 88 11.97 4.05 6.03
C THR A 88 12.50 2.92 5.16
N VAL A 89 12.11 2.90 3.89
CA VAL A 89 12.47 1.87 2.92
C VAL A 89 13.74 2.19 2.15
N GLY A 90 14.11 3.48 2.03
CA GLY A 90 15.44 3.89 1.55
C GLY A 90 15.43 5.09 0.60
N ASP A 91 16.55 5.24 -0.10
CA ASP A 91 16.78 6.28 -1.11
C ASP A 91 16.67 5.66 -2.52
N TYR A 92 16.07 6.39 -3.45
CA TYR A 92 15.79 5.89 -4.79
C TYR A 92 16.16 6.94 -5.85
N PRO A 93 17.10 6.62 -6.76
CA PRO A 93 17.39 7.49 -7.90
C PRO A 93 16.30 7.37 -8.98
N PRO A 94 16.24 8.31 -9.93
CA PRO A 94 15.35 8.21 -11.08
C PRO A 94 15.66 6.96 -11.93
N LEU A 95 14.61 6.35 -12.47
CA LEU A 95 14.74 5.26 -13.45
C LEU A 95 14.29 5.73 -14.85
N PRO A 96 15.00 5.32 -15.92
CA PRO A 96 14.63 5.72 -17.28
C PRO A 96 13.35 5.02 -17.75
N ASN A 97 12.65 5.65 -18.69
CA ASN A 97 11.54 5.06 -19.46
C ASN A 97 10.38 4.53 -18.59
N GLY A 98 10.13 5.12 -17.43
CA GLY A 98 9.04 4.72 -16.53
C GLY A 98 9.23 3.36 -15.87
N ALA A 99 10.47 2.87 -15.75
CA ALA A 99 10.76 1.69 -14.96
C ALA A 99 10.47 1.94 -13.47
N VAL A 100 10.11 0.87 -12.75
CA VAL A 100 9.56 0.95 -11.39
C VAL A 100 10.43 0.20 -10.38
N TYR A 101 10.43 0.69 -9.14
CA TYR A 101 10.88 -0.04 -7.98
C TYR A 101 9.72 -0.80 -7.34
N THR A 102 10.00 -1.97 -6.75
CA THR A 102 9.09 -2.69 -5.87
C THR A 102 9.82 -3.02 -4.58
N VAL A 103 9.26 -2.63 -3.44
CA VAL A 103 9.90 -2.81 -2.13
C VAL A 103 8.92 -3.31 -1.09
N ALA A 104 9.37 -4.28 -0.29
CA ALA A 104 8.61 -4.80 0.84
C ALA A 104 8.64 -3.78 2.00
N VAL A 105 7.47 -3.25 2.34
CA VAL A 105 7.31 -2.26 3.41
C VAL A 105 7.16 -2.93 4.76
N TYR A 106 6.48 -4.08 4.87
CA TYR A 106 6.44 -4.84 6.11
C TYR A 106 5.97 -6.29 5.86
N SER A 107 6.23 -7.15 6.84
CA SER A 107 5.66 -8.50 6.92
C SER A 107 5.02 -8.70 8.28
N GLU A 108 3.85 -9.32 8.34
CA GLU A 108 3.15 -9.60 9.59
C GLU A 108 2.34 -10.91 9.51
N THR A 109 1.88 -11.40 10.66
CA THR A 109 0.93 -12.50 10.75
C THR A 109 -0.45 -11.95 11.03
N ALA A 110 -1.43 -12.25 10.18
CA ALA A 110 -2.81 -11.82 10.36
C ALA A 110 -3.39 -12.36 11.69
N PRO A 111 -4.11 -11.55 12.47
CA PRO A 111 -4.73 -12.05 13.70
C PRO A 111 -5.80 -13.10 13.39
N SER A 112 -6.11 -13.94 14.37
CA SER A 112 -7.04 -15.06 14.22
C SER A 112 -8.12 -15.09 15.29
N GLY A 113 -9.17 -15.87 15.03
CA GLY A 113 -10.28 -16.07 15.96
C GLY A 113 -11.52 -15.22 15.64
N ILE A 114 -12.59 -15.46 16.41
CA ILE A 114 -13.93 -14.91 16.11
C ILE A 114 -13.92 -13.37 16.13
N LEU A 115 -13.21 -12.76 17.08
CA LEU A 115 -13.12 -11.30 17.19
C LEU A 115 -12.35 -10.69 16.01
N ALA A 116 -11.22 -11.30 15.62
CA ALA A 116 -10.45 -10.84 14.47
C ALA A 116 -11.25 -10.91 13.17
N ARG A 117 -12.13 -11.92 13.03
CA ARG A 117 -13.02 -12.06 11.86
C ARG A 117 -14.25 -11.16 11.89
N SER A 118 -14.43 -10.33 12.91
CA SER A 118 -15.60 -9.44 13.01
C SER A 118 -15.40 -8.15 12.21
N GLY A 119 -16.40 -7.71 11.44
CA GLY A 119 -16.36 -6.41 10.75
C GLY A 119 -15.21 -6.23 9.75
N HIS A 120 -14.80 -4.97 9.58
CA HIS A 120 -13.79 -4.56 8.61
C HIS A 120 -12.62 -3.84 9.29
N TYR A 121 -11.46 -4.02 8.69
CA TYR A 121 -10.25 -3.28 8.98
C TYR A 121 -10.10 -2.15 7.97
N THR A 122 -9.65 -0.99 8.44
CA THR A 122 -9.27 0.15 7.61
C THR A 122 -7.80 0.43 7.82
N ALA A 123 -7.00 0.23 6.79
CA ALA A 123 -5.59 0.58 6.78
C ALA A 123 -5.41 1.93 6.09
N LEU A 124 -4.94 2.92 6.85
CA LEU A 124 -4.58 4.24 6.36
C LEU A 124 -3.09 4.25 6.07
N CYS A 125 -2.72 4.48 4.81
CA CYS A 125 -1.35 4.43 4.33
C CYS A 125 -0.88 5.83 3.94
N LYS A 126 0.35 6.14 4.33
CA LYS A 126 1.03 7.37 3.93
C LYS A 126 2.44 7.06 3.48
N VAL A 127 2.84 7.66 2.37
CA VAL A 127 4.18 7.54 1.81
C VAL A 127 4.80 8.92 1.72
N THR A 128 5.95 9.10 2.35
CA THR A 128 6.66 10.38 2.41
C THR A 128 8.11 10.22 2.01
N GLY A 129 8.70 11.20 1.34
CA GLY A 129 10.16 11.33 1.24
C GLY A 129 10.64 12.57 2.00
N GLU A 130 11.87 12.54 2.49
CA GLU A 130 12.47 13.65 3.24
C GLU A 130 12.56 14.93 2.41
N ASN A 131 12.86 14.79 1.11
CA ASN A 131 13.04 15.90 0.19
C ASN A 131 11.81 16.23 -0.66
N CYS A 132 10.78 15.38 -0.67
CA CYS A 132 9.59 15.55 -1.50
C CYS A 132 8.26 15.59 -0.73
N GLY A 133 8.28 15.38 0.58
CA GLY A 133 7.07 15.39 1.40
C GLY A 133 6.16 14.21 1.09
N VAL A 134 4.84 14.43 1.15
CA VAL A 134 3.84 13.37 0.92
C VAL A 134 3.72 13.06 -0.57
N VAL A 135 4.02 11.83 -0.95
CA VAL A 135 3.92 11.31 -2.32
C VAL A 135 2.81 10.27 -2.49
N GLY A 136 2.29 9.73 -1.38
CA GLY A 136 1.13 8.85 -1.35
C GLY A 136 0.32 9.08 -0.07
N ASP A 137 -1.00 9.17 -0.22
CA ASP A 137 -1.95 9.19 0.89
C ASP A 137 -3.20 8.46 0.39
N PHE A 138 -3.42 7.25 0.91
CA PHE A 138 -4.50 6.37 0.47
C PHE A 138 -4.91 5.47 1.63
N GLN A 139 -6.12 4.93 1.55
CA GLN A 139 -6.58 3.94 2.51
C GLN A 139 -7.17 2.73 1.80
N TRP A 140 -7.09 1.57 2.43
CA TRP A 140 -7.72 0.36 1.92
C TRP A 140 -8.48 -0.36 3.03
N THR A 141 -9.48 -1.16 2.63
CA THR A 141 -10.30 -1.91 3.57
C THR A 141 -10.25 -3.40 3.25
N TYR A 142 -10.27 -4.19 4.31
CA TYR A 142 -10.26 -5.65 4.23
C TYR A 142 -11.04 -6.26 5.39
N LYS A 143 -11.32 -7.55 5.28
CA LYS A 143 -11.83 -8.38 6.38
C LYS A 143 -10.86 -9.51 6.62
N ILE A 144 -10.92 -10.09 7.81
CA ILE A 144 -10.19 -11.33 8.11
C ILE A 144 -11.16 -12.50 7.97
N GLY A 145 -10.72 -13.53 7.26
CA GLY A 145 -11.53 -14.72 6.99
C GLY A 145 -10.72 -15.99 7.16
N LYS A 146 -11.40 -17.15 7.05
CA LYS A 146 -10.74 -18.45 7.14
C LYS A 146 -9.81 -18.74 5.95
N ASP A 147 -10.12 -18.13 4.80
CA ASP A 147 -9.38 -18.27 3.56
C ASP A 147 -9.29 -16.91 2.86
N TRP A 148 -8.34 -16.81 1.91
CA TRP A 148 -8.19 -15.66 1.04
C TRP A 148 -9.43 -15.46 0.17
N SER A 149 -9.69 -14.22 -0.26
CA SER A 149 -10.67 -13.98 -1.34
C SER A 149 -10.10 -14.47 -2.67
N GLU A 150 -10.94 -15.15 -3.46
CA GLU A 150 -10.66 -15.46 -4.87
C GLU A 150 -10.63 -14.19 -5.74
#